data_AF-A0A925WSK8-F1
#
_entry.id   AF-A0A925WSK8-F1
#
_cell.length_a   1.000
_cell.length_b   1.000
_cell.length_c   1.000
_cell.angle_alpha   90.00
_cell.angle_beta   90.00
_cell.angle_gamma   90.00
#
_symmetry.space_group_name_H-M   'P 1'
#
loop_
_entity.id
_entity.type
_entity.pdbx_description
1 polymer ?
#
loop_
_entity_poly.entity_id
_entity_poly.type
_entity_poly.pdbx_seq_one_letter_code
_entity_poly.pdbx_strand_id
1 'polypeptide(L)'
;IGYGQGPMLATPLEMASVAQMVANGGLRVTPTFRKASAASKGIRLLSGNDAVRLAEMMGRVTRTGTAAGRFDSLPFPVAGKTGTAQNDRYDRVAHAWFIGFAPADRPKVAFAVIVENGGYGAIVAAPIARRVLEAVRP
;
A
#
# COMPACT_ATOMS: atom_id res chain seq x y z
N ILE A 1 12.82 14.55 5.78
CA ILE A 1 11.92 13.42 6.11
C ILE A 1 11.12 12.87 4.91
N GLY A 2 11.00 13.59 3.78
CA GLY A 2 10.05 13.28 2.69
C GLY A 2 10.16 11.94 1.95
N TYR A 3 11.06 11.04 2.32
CA TYR A 3 11.22 9.71 1.71
C TYR A 3 11.30 8.56 2.71
N GLY A 4 10.98 8.78 3.99
CA GLY A 4 10.99 7.69 4.98
C GLY A 4 12.19 7.69 5.95
N GLN A 5 13.21 8.53 5.72
CA GLN A 5 14.40 8.57 6.57
C GLN A 5 14.29 9.57 7.72
N GLY A 6 14.77 9.16 8.90
CA GLY A 6 14.71 9.91 10.16
C GLY A 6 13.74 9.29 11.17
N PRO A 7 13.33 10.02 12.23
CA PRO A 7 12.47 9.51 13.29
C PRO A 7 10.98 9.44 12.84
N MET A 8 10.72 8.85 11.68
CA MET A 8 9.38 8.67 11.14
C MET A 8 9.00 7.19 11.22
N LEU A 9 8.47 6.81 12.38
CA LEU A 9 7.95 5.48 12.65
C LEU A 9 6.49 5.41 12.20
N ALA A 10 6.12 4.31 11.53
CA ALA A 10 4.75 4.02 11.13
C ALA A 10 4.46 2.53 11.23
N THR A 11 3.28 2.17 11.71
CA THR A 11 2.82 0.79 11.80
C THR A 11 2.25 0.30 10.46
N PRO A 12 2.22 -1.02 10.20
CA PRO A 12 1.58 -1.56 9.01
C PRO A 12 0.10 -1.16 8.89
N LEU A 13 -0.63 -1.07 10.00
CA LEU A 13 -2.04 -0.68 10.00
C LEU A 13 -2.23 0.79 9.56
N GLU A 14 -1.38 1.70 10.03
CA GLU A 14 -1.39 3.10 9.60
C GLU A 14 -1.06 3.22 8.12
N MET A 15 -0.05 2.48 7.64
CA MET A 15 0.34 2.50 6.24
C MET A 15 -0.73 1.88 5.32
N ALA A 16 -1.45 0.86 5.77
CA ALA A 16 -2.63 0.35 5.08
C ALA A 16 -3.76 1.40 5.04
N SER A 17 -3.93 2.18 6.11
CA SER A 17 -4.89 3.30 6.14
C SER A 17 -4.53 4.42 5.17
N VAL A 18 -3.24 4.67 4.92
CA VAL A 18 -2.79 5.59 3.86
C VAL A 18 -3.24 5.09 2.48
N ALA A 19 -3.00 3.81 2.16
CA ALA A 19 -3.47 3.22 0.91
C ALA A 19 -5.01 3.26 0.79
N GLN A 20 -5.72 2.96 1.88
CA GLN A 20 -7.18 3.04 1.97
C GLN A 20 -7.70 4.45 1.69
N MET A 21 -7.03 5.50 2.19
CA MET A 21 -7.43 6.89 1.93
C MET A 21 -7.36 7.22 0.45
N VAL A 22 -6.31 6.80 -0.26
CA VAL A 22 -6.19 7.00 -1.71
C VAL A 22 -7.29 6.22 -2.44
N ALA A 23 -7.46 4.93 -2.10
CA ALA A 23 -8.48 4.06 -2.65
C ALA A 23 -9.91 4.61 -2.49
N ASN A 24 -10.19 5.26 -1.36
CA ASN A 24 -11.48 5.87 -1.05
C ASN A 24 -11.59 7.33 -1.55
N GLY A 25 -10.88 7.67 -2.63
CA GLY A 25 -10.97 8.99 -3.27
C GLY A 25 -10.57 10.15 -2.34
N GLY A 26 -9.67 9.92 -1.38
CA GLY A 26 -9.16 10.92 -0.45
C GLY A 26 -9.82 10.94 0.93
N LEU A 27 -10.77 10.01 1.21
CA LEU A 27 -11.37 9.83 2.53
C LEU A 27 -10.61 8.78 3.35
N ARG A 28 -9.99 9.19 4.46
CA ARG A 28 -9.48 8.25 5.45
C ARG A 28 -10.60 7.81 6.38
N VAL A 29 -10.84 6.51 6.47
CA VAL A 29 -11.82 5.91 7.37
C VAL A 29 -11.07 5.16 8.46
N THR A 30 -11.44 5.38 9.72
CA THR A 30 -10.82 4.68 10.84
C THR A 30 -11.08 3.17 10.74
N PRO A 31 -10.04 2.32 10.71
CA PRO A 31 -10.20 0.87 10.71
C PRO A 31 -10.92 0.40 11.98
N THR A 32 -11.76 -0.63 11.85
CA THR A 32 -12.45 -1.25 12.98
C THR A 32 -12.27 -2.77 12.93
N PHE A 33 -12.04 -3.39 14.09
CA PHE A 33 -11.94 -4.85 14.20
C PHE A 33 -13.31 -5.53 14.21
N ARG A 34 -14.36 -4.77 14.53
CA ARG A 34 -15.75 -5.22 14.47
C ARG A 34 -16.39 -4.66 13.22
N LYS A 35 -17.22 -5.48 12.54
CA LYS A 35 -18.01 -5.02 11.41
C LYS A 35 -18.83 -3.79 11.82
N ALA A 36 -18.60 -2.67 11.15
CA ALA A 36 -19.34 -1.45 11.41
C ALA A 36 -20.82 -1.63 11.04
N SER A 37 -21.71 -1.13 11.89
CA SER A 37 -23.16 -1.14 11.64
C SER A 37 -23.59 -0.06 10.65
N ALA A 38 -22.79 1.00 10.50
CA ALA A 38 -23.02 2.10 9.58
C ALA A 38 -21.72 2.55 8.92
N ALA A 39 -21.82 3.15 7.74
CA ALA A 39 -20.68 3.74 7.06
C ALA A 39 -20.12 4.92 7.87
N SER A 40 -18.83 4.86 8.20
CA SER A 40 -18.13 5.98 8.85
C SER A 40 -18.00 7.14 7.86
N LYS A 41 -18.24 8.37 8.34
CA LYS A 41 -18.12 9.58 7.52
C LYS A 41 -16.67 9.84 7.04
N GLY A 42 -15.68 9.25 7.71
CA GLY A 42 -14.26 9.45 7.39
C GLY A 42 -13.80 10.90 7.55
N ILE A 43 -12.52 11.14 7.30
CA ILE A 43 -11.93 12.49 7.24
C ILE A 43 -11.35 12.67 5.84
N ARG A 44 -11.71 13.78 5.18
CA ARG A 44 -11.16 14.17 3.88
C ARG A 44 -9.75 14.70 4.06
N LEU A 45 -8.76 14.04 3.46
CA LEU A 45 -7.36 14.46 3.49
C LEU A 45 -6.81 14.84 2.11
N LEU A 46 -7.41 14.32 1.03
CA LEU A 46 -7.11 14.71 -0.34
C LEU A 46 -8.38 15.09 -1.09
N SER A 47 -8.28 16.00 -2.05
CA SER A 47 -9.36 16.21 -3.02
C SER A 47 -9.60 14.93 -3.82
N GLY A 48 -10.82 14.75 -4.35
CA GLY A 48 -11.13 13.60 -5.19
C GLY A 48 -10.20 13.50 -6.40
N ASN A 49 -9.90 14.64 -7.04
CA ASN A 49 -9.00 14.70 -8.19
C ASN A 49 -7.56 14.31 -7.83
N ASP A 50 -7.04 14.78 -6.70
CA ASP A 50 -5.69 14.43 -6.27
C ASP A 50 -5.58 12.96 -5.87
N ALA A 51 -6.62 12.41 -5.25
CA ALA A 51 -6.67 10.98 -4.95
C ALA A 51 -6.69 10.12 -6.22
N VAL A 52 -7.43 10.52 -7.26
CA VAL A 52 -7.44 9.84 -8.57
C VAL A 52 -6.06 9.90 -9.22
N ARG A 53 -5.43 11.08 -9.28
CA ARG A 53 -4.07 11.24 -9.82
C ARG A 53 -3.05 10.38 -9.06
N LEU A 54 -3.14 10.36 -7.74
CA LEU A 54 -2.25 9.55 -6.90
C LEU A 54 -2.48 8.05 -7.11
N ALA A 55 -3.74 7.61 -7.23
CA ALA A 55 -4.08 6.23 -7.57
C ALA A 55 -3.51 5.81 -8.93
N GLU A 56 -3.59 6.67 -9.94
CA GLU A 56 -2.99 6.44 -11.26
C GLU A 56 -1.46 6.29 -11.15
N MET A 57 -0.80 7.19 -10.41
CA MET A 57 0.64 7.12 -10.15
C MET A 57 1.03 5.82 -9.42
N MET A 58 0.25 5.39 -8.43
CA MET A 58 0.44 4.12 -7.73
C MET A 58 0.21 2.91 -8.66
N GLY A 59 -0.74 3.00 -9.60
CA GLY A 59 -0.93 1.99 -10.64
C GLY A 59 0.24 1.93 -11.63
N ARG A 60 0.90 3.05 -11.92
CA ARG A 60 2.11 3.03 -12.77
C ARG A 60 3.28 2.30 -12.09
N VAL A 61 3.35 2.29 -10.76
CA VAL A 61 4.40 1.56 -10.03
C VAL A 61 4.35 0.05 -10.32
N THR A 62 3.15 -0.52 -10.39
CA THR A 62 2.92 -1.95 -10.62
C THR A 62 2.90 -2.33 -12.09
N ARG A 63 2.55 -1.40 -13.00
CA ARG A 63 2.56 -1.65 -14.45
C ARG A 63 3.92 -1.43 -15.09
N THR A 64 4.60 -0.34 -14.75
CA THR A 64 5.82 0.11 -15.46
C THR A 64 6.92 0.62 -14.53
N GLY A 65 6.73 0.53 -13.21
CA GLY A 65 7.64 1.08 -12.22
C GLY A 65 8.39 0.02 -11.43
N THR A 66 8.71 0.35 -10.17
CA THR A 66 9.54 -0.49 -9.31
C THR A 66 8.94 -1.88 -9.02
N ALA A 67 7.63 -2.06 -9.18
CA ALA A 67 6.94 -3.34 -9.01
C ALA A 67 6.37 -3.88 -10.33
N ALA A 68 6.89 -3.45 -11.49
CA ALA A 68 6.49 -3.94 -12.80
C ALA A 68 6.53 -5.48 -12.88
N GLY A 69 5.49 -6.07 -13.48
CA GLY A 69 5.37 -7.51 -13.68
C GLY A 69 5.01 -8.32 -12.43
N ARG A 70 5.03 -7.71 -11.23
CA ARG A 70 4.83 -8.45 -9.97
C ARG A 70 3.40 -8.87 -9.72
N PHE A 71 2.43 -8.34 -10.48
CA PHE A 71 1.00 -8.57 -10.27
C PHE A 71 0.28 -9.04 -11.54
N ASP A 72 1.01 -9.29 -12.64
CA ASP A 72 0.44 -9.61 -13.96
C ASP A 72 -0.35 -10.93 -14.00
N SER A 73 -0.10 -11.83 -13.04
CA SER A 73 -0.85 -13.08 -12.91
C SER A 73 -2.23 -12.90 -12.24
N LEU A 74 -2.56 -11.71 -11.76
CA LEU A 74 -3.86 -11.42 -11.15
C LEU A 74 -4.87 -10.97 -12.21
N PRO A 75 -6.15 -11.36 -12.11
CA PRO A 75 -7.17 -10.99 -13.07
C PRO A 75 -7.72 -9.55 -12.87
N PHE A 76 -7.10 -8.76 -11.99
CA PHE A 76 -7.51 -7.41 -11.64
C PHE A 76 -6.29 -6.50 -11.45
N PRO A 77 -6.41 -5.19 -11.70
CA PRO A 77 -5.30 -4.28 -11.55
C PRO A 77 -4.96 -4.03 -10.08
N VAL A 78 -3.68 -3.81 -9.77
CA VAL A 78 -3.21 -3.47 -8.42
C VAL A 78 -2.53 -2.11 -8.47
N ALA A 79 -2.81 -1.24 -7.51
CA ALA A 79 -2.09 0.03 -7.32
C ALA A 79 -1.30 -0.05 -6.02
N GLY A 80 -0.05 0.42 -6.03
CA GLY A 80 0.78 0.35 -4.84
C GLY A 80 2.05 1.17 -4.89
N LYS A 81 2.85 1.05 -3.82
CA LYS A 81 4.15 1.67 -3.72
C LYS A 81 5.12 0.75 -2.98
N THR A 82 6.34 0.66 -3.51
CA THR A 82 7.46 -0.04 -2.87
C THR A 82 8.15 0.87 -1.86
N GLY A 83 8.57 0.31 -0.74
CA GLY A 83 9.49 0.95 0.20
C GLY A 83 10.69 0.05 0.52
N THR A 84 11.82 0.69 0.75
CA THR A 84 13.05 0.08 1.28
C THR A 84 13.52 0.99 2.40
N ALA A 85 13.22 0.65 3.66
CA ALA A 85 13.58 1.47 4.80
C ALA A 85 14.94 1.01 5.34
N GLN A 86 15.97 1.85 5.24
CA GLN A 86 17.29 1.53 5.80
C GLN A 86 17.18 1.42 7.32
N ASN A 87 17.89 0.46 7.88
CA ASN A 87 17.95 0.31 9.32
C ASN A 87 18.91 1.35 9.92
N ASP A 88 18.75 1.67 11.20
CA ASP A 88 19.58 2.64 11.93
C ASP A 88 21.03 2.16 12.12
N ARG A 89 21.26 0.85 12.03
CA ARG A 89 22.58 0.23 11.96
C ARG A 89 22.92 -0.15 10.52
N TYR A 90 24.02 0.39 10.02
CA TYR A 90 24.49 0.29 8.63
C TYR A 90 24.75 -1.17 8.16
N ASP A 91 24.85 -2.11 9.11
CA ASP A 91 25.09 -3.54 8.89
C ASP A 91 23.80 -4.36 8.75
N ARG A 92 22.63 -3.78 9.02
CA ARG A 92 21.35 -4.48 8.96
C ARG A 92 20.68 -4.27 7.61
N VAL A 93 20.15 -5.37 7.07
CA VAL A 93 19.36 -5.38 5.84
C VAL A 93 18.15 -4.46 6.03
N ALA A 94 17.80 -3.68 5.00
CA ALA A 94 16.65 -2.79 5.01
C ALA A 94 15.32 -3.55 5.27
N HIS A 95 14.30 -2.87 5.78
CA HIS A 95 12.94 -3.42 5.83
C HIS A 95 12.29 -3.34 4.44
N ALA A 96 11.77 -4.46 3.96
CA ALA A 96 11.06 -4.53 2.69
C ALA A 96 9.59 -4.17 2.89
N TRP A 97 9.14 -3.12 2.20
CA TRP A 97 7.77 -2.63 2.29
C TRP A 97 7.04 -2.66 0.96
N PHE A 98 5.76 -2.99 1.00
CA PHE A 98 4.84 -2.76 -0.10
C PHE A 98 3.44 -2.45 0.44
N ILE A 99 2.88 -1.31 0.04
CA ILE A 99 1.50 -0.95 0.37
C ILE A 99 0.70 -0.76 -0.91
N GLY A 100 -0.61 -0.95 -0.83
CA GLY A 100 -1.45 -0.79 -2.00
C GLY A 100 -2.90 -1.11 -1.76
N PHE A 101 -3.64 -1.13 -2.85
CA PHE A 101 -5.05 -1.51 -2.88
C PHE A 101 -5.40 -2.20 -4.20
N ALA A 102 -6.44 -3.02 -4.14
CA ALA A 102 -6.95 -3.78 -5.27
C ALA A 102 -8.47 -4.03 -5.15
N PRO A 103 -9.19 -4.21 -6.27
CA PRO A 103 -8.79 -3.81 -7.63
C PRO A 103 -8.51 -2.29 -7.74
N ALA A 104 -7.55 -1.86 -8.56
CA ALA A 104 -7.16 -0.45 -8.65
C ALA A 104 -8.25 0.45 -9.26
N ASP A 105 -9.08 -0.11 -10.14
CA ASP A 105 -10.21 0.53 -10.82
C ASP A 105 -11.48 0.56 -9.96
N ARG A 106 -11.68 -0.46 -9.12
CA ARG A 106 -12.79 -0.52 -8.16
C ARG A 106 -12.34 -1.09 -6.82
N PRO A 107 -11.67 -0.29 -5.96
CA PRO A 107 -11.01 -0.79 -4.76
C PRO A 107 -11.94 -1.48 -3.77
N LYS A 108 -11.51 -2.64 -3.28
CA LYS A 108 -12.20 -3.45 -2.27
C LYS A 108 -11.33 -3.76 -1.06
N VAL A 109 -10.02 -3.88 -1.27
CA VAL A 109 -9.05 -4.21 -0.23
C VAL A 109 -7.88 -3.22 -0.30
N ALA A 110 -7.47 -2.70 0.85
CA ALA A 110 -6.21 -1.99 1.04
C ALA A 110 -5.32 -2.81 1.98
N PHE A 111 -4.01 -2.79 1.76
CA PHE A 111 -3.06 -3.63 2.47
C PHE A 111 -1.72 -2.94 2.67
N ALA A 112 -0.96 -3.45 3.64
CA ALA A 112 0.45 -3.16 3.83
C ALA A 112 1.18 -4.46 4.18
N VAL A 113 2.32 -4.68 3.54
CA VAL A 113 3.22 -5.80 3.80
C VAL A 113 4.57 -5.22 4.19
N ILE A 114 5.05 -5.64 5.35
CA ILE A 114 6.42 -5.41 5.80
C ILE A 114 7.10 -6.77 6.00
N VAL A 115 8.35 -6.88 5.56
CA VAL A 115 9.25 -7.95 6.00
C VAL A 115 10.45 -7.28 6.65
N GLU A 116 10.61 -7.50 7.95
CA GLU A 116 11.70 -6.89 8.69
C GLU A 116 13.04 -7.45 8.22
N ASN A 117 14.03 -6.59 7.97
CA ASN A 117 15.32 -6.97 7.41
C ASN A 117 15.20 -7.78 6.09
N GLY A 118 14.10 -7.60 5.35
CA GLY A 118 13.79 -8.31 4.11
C GLY A 118 14.39 -7.70 2.84
N GLY A 119 15.11 -6.59 2.95
CA GLY A 119 15.76 -5.90 1.84
C GLY A 119 14.77 -5.09 1.01
N TYR A 120 14.63 -5.43 -0.28
CA TYR A 120 13.91 -4.62 -1.24
C TYR A 120 12.42 -4.97 -1.31
N GLY A 121 11.56 -3.96 -1.14
CA GLY A 121 10.10 -4.12 -1.19
C GLY A 121 9.57 -4.78 -2.47
N ALA A 122 10.14 -4.44 -3.63
CA ALA A 122 9.75 -5.03 -4.92
C ALA A 122 10.08 -6.53 -5.01
N ILE A 123 11.16 -6.97 -4.35
CA ILE A 123 11.66 -8.34 -4.44
C ILE A 123 10.95 -9.24 -3.44
N VAL A 124 10.69 -8.74 -2.23
CA VAL A 124 10.17 -9.55 -1.12
C VAL A 124 8.71 -9.24 -0.77
N ALA A 125 8.40 -7.97 -0.47
CA ALA A 125 7.06 -7.60 0.01
C ALA A 125 5.99 -7.66 -1.10
N ALA A 126 6.31 -7.25 -2.33
CA ALA A 126 5.35 -7.25 -3.44
C ALA A 126 4.89 -8.69 -3.83
N PRO A 127 5.77 -9.71 -3.95
CA PRO A 127 5.32 -11.08 -4.16
C PRO A 127 4.45 -11.65 -3.03
N ILE A 128 4.72 -11.27 -1.77
CA ILE A 128 3.86 -11.66 -0.64
C ILE A 128 2.48 -10.99 -0.77
N ALA A 129 2.43 -9.70 -1.10
CA ALA A 129 1.18 -9.00 -1.35
C ALA A 129 0.38 -9.66 -2.48
N ARG A 130 1.03 -10.09 -3.57
CA ARG A 130 0.37 -10.84 -4.64
C ARG A 130 -0.31 -12.10 -4.11
N ARG A 131 0.39 -12.92 -3.31
CA ARG A 131 -0.16 -14.16 -2.74
C ARG A 131 -1.36 -13.90 -1.81
N VAL A 132 -1.33 -12.82 -1.03
CA VAL A 132 -2.48 -12.40 -0.22
C VAL A 132 -3.67 -12.05 -1.11
N LEU A 133 -3.44 -11.32 -2.21
CA LEU A 133 -4.50 -10.95 -3.16
C LEU A 133 -5.05 -12.17 -3.92
N GLU A 134 -4.22 -13.14 -4.27
CA GLU A 134 -4.65 -14.42 -4.86
C GLU A 134 -5.59 -15.20 -3.92
N ALA A 135 -5.34 -15.13 -2.62
CA ALA A 135 -6.14 -15.80 -1.60
C ALA A 135 -7.47 -15.08 -1.32
N VAL A 136 -7.45 -13.74 -1.25
CA VAL A 136 -8.64 -12.95 -0.92
C VAL A 136 -9.58 -12.75 -2.11
N ARG A 137 -9.05 -12.74 -3.35
CA ARG A 137 -9.81 -12.52 -4.61
C ARG A 137 -10.82 -11.36 -4.51
N PRO A 138 -10.32 -10.14 -4.24
CA PRO A 138 -11.15 -8.96 -4.01
C PRO A 138 -11.92 -8.48 -5.25
#